data_AF-A0A934YZH4-F1
#
_entry.id   AF-A0A934YZH4-F1
#
_cell.length_a   1.000
_cell.length_b   1.000
_cell.length_c   1.000
_cell.angle_alpha   90.00
_cell.angle_beta   90.00
_cell.angle_gamma   90.00
#
_symmetry.space_group_name_H-M   'P 1'
#
loop_
_entity.id
_entity.type
_entity.pdbx_description
1 polymer ?
#
loop_
_entity_poly.entity_id
_entity_poly.type
_entity_poly.pdbx_seq_one_letter_code
_entity_poly.pdbx_strand_id
1 'polypeptide(L)'
;MTFRAAAAACWLVPTVLGAQEPATRWAVQLRTAAGVEFADLRLDGARSRILLESHDSLFFPLTKLQRTGNHLSFAVGALGLRAELDVDGDGAAMSGRLRYPDGGGASWEGELIRPGTARWPVRPRVRVRQLAVGTGANATVIPAAWVAALPDSMTLEREYAELMRRTGLPVVRDRERADRSRAMALGADEATRASVRRTLAAIAASPAADSTFRRLFVGPAGVIIDLHERAEALAMARSRGGYQRDAAARGLRRLGVLDANTVNDVGRMRAAALASWPAWFRHDSTMARAMAALDASDPEARRELNLLFECYLDAVPWWREAVQWLLDHPWIDTPMGPRAPAQLMAKVWGRATLAPPVLLPEPLGGFAAMPLVNGDRLARTLVEPANASAREWLPAGRVEALTAWSALTWSDTLTLSAAGGDIALLPPSRVPGLQTLLATADGVRIDPGIMPLLAVATVIHEWHHILAAATRLEGQGVSRTDRSTVVRLLEDDPWLAEGFAEWATEETLRPAAASTPLLLLLDAEKRMALWGGMSEDPHALGYRLVRAAAARLPVATRRSTFVTRLHDPAAVARLANFPAGARGAPLLLRRPVTAAVVPEITLTWDAGVADAVARRLLFPPYPPEH
;
A
#
# COMPACT_ATOMS: atom_id res chain seq x y z
N MET A 1 18.92 3.94 -32.01
CA MET A 1 19.62 4.37 -30.79
C MET A 1 18.90 3.78 -29.59
N THR A 2 19.58 2.89 -28.89
CA THR A 2 19.14 2.15 -27.70
C THR A 2 19.14 3.05 -26.48
N PHE A 3 17.98 3.29 -25.87
CA PHE A 3 17.93 3.74 -24.47
C PHE A 3 16.86 2.97 -23.70
N ARG A 4 17.35 2.29 -22.66
CA ARG A 4 16.61 1.59 -21.63
C ARG A 4 15.67 2.56 -20.92
N ALA A 5 14.44 2.13 -20.71
CA ALA A 5 13.52 2.76 -19.78
C ALA A 5 14.10 2.65 -18.36
N ALA A 6 14.76 3.72 -17.91
CA ALA A 6 15.04 3.93 -16.50
C ALA A 6 13.72 4.37 -15.85
N ALA A 7 12.96 3.39 -15.35
CA ALA A 7 11.99 3.66 -14.30
C ALA A 7 12.76 4.36 -13.17
N ALA A 8 12.33 5.58 -12.84
CA ALA A 8 12.86 6.38 -11.75
C ALA A 8 12.53 5.70 -10.40
N ALA A 9 13.28 4.66 -10.06
CA ALA A 9 13.43 4.15 -8.71
C ALA A 9 14.38 5.09 -7.95
N CYS A 10 13.94 6.31 -7.66
CA CYS A 10 14.64 7.20 -6.73
C CYS A 10 14.23 6.87 -5.29
N TRP A 11 14.54 5.65 -4.82
CA TRP A 11 14.50 5.28 -3.40
C TRP A 11 15.53 4.17 -3.13
N LEU A 12 16.81 4.53 -3.16
CA LEU A 12 17.87 3.77 -2.49
C LEU A 12 18.79 4.78 -1.80
N VAL A 13 18.32 5.33 -0.68
CA VAL A 13 19.27 5.66 0.38
C VAL A 13 19.80 4.30 0.85
N PRO A 14 21.13 4.08 0.95
CA PRO A 14 21.65 2.90 1.61
C PRO A 14 21.14 2.96 3.06
N THR A 15 20.08 2.21 3.36
CA THR A 15 19.62 2.02 4.72
C THR A 15 20.81 1.47 5.49
N VAL A 16 21.24 2.24 6.48
CA VAL A 16 22.33 1.91 7.39
C VAL A 16 22.12 0.47 7.86
N LEU A 17 22.98 -0.43 7.37
CA LEU A 17 23.01 -1.81 7.78
C LEU A 17 23.16 -1.84 9.30
N GLY A 18 22.30 -2.61 9.96
CA GLY A 18 22.16 -2.63 11.41
C GLY A 18 23.53 -2.67 12.11
N ALA A 19 23.66 -1.89 13.19
CA ALA A 19 24.89 -1.69 13.94
C ALA A 19 25.69 -2.99 14.11
N GLN A 20 26.78 -3.13 13.37
CA GLN A 20 27.76 -4.21 13.51
C GLN A 20 28.90 -3.70 14.38
N GLU A 21 29.31 -4.47 15.41
CA GLU A 21 30.45 -4.08 16.23
C GLU A 21 31.75 -4.11 15.41
N PRO A 22 32.59 -3.06 15.44
CA PRO A 22 33.37 -2.74 14.26
C PRO A 22 34.84 -3.20 14.26
N ALA A 23 35.35 -3.89 15.31
CA ALA A 23 36.81 -4.08 15.47
C ALA A 23 37.28 -5.54 15.63
N THR A 24 36.40 -6.53 15.48
CA THR A 24 36.66 -7.91 15.94
C THR A 24 36.13 -8.99 15.00
N ARG A 25 35.54 -8.59 13.86
CA ARG A 25 34.85 -9.49 12.93
C ARG A 25 35.71 -9.76 11.69
N TRP A 26 35.81 -11.02 11.31
CA TRP A 26 36.71 -11.49 10.26
C TRP A 26 35.97 -12.36 9.24
N ALA A 27 36.26 -12.11 7.97
CA ALA A 27 35.86 -12.96 6.85
C ALA A 27 36.94 -14.01 6.65
N VAL A 28 36.58 -15.28 6.88
CA VAL A 28 37.54 -16.37 6.88
C VAL A 28 37.28 -17.30 5.70
N GLN A 29 38.36 -17.74 5.08
CA GLN A 29 38.39 -18.78 4.07
C GLN A 29 39.22 -19.96 4.58
N LEU A 30 38.59 -21.12 4.68
CA LEU A 30 39.21 -22.39 5.03
C LEU A 30 39.43 -23.19 3.74
N ARG A 31 40.67 -23.54 3.43
CA ARG A 31 40.99 -24.41 2.29
C ARG A 31 41.28 -25.81 2.80
N THR A 32 40.39 -26.72 2.50
CA THR A 32 40.44 -28.13 2.88
C THR A 32 40.76 -28.99 1.64
N ALA A 33 41.02 -30.28 1.85
CA ALA A 33 41.09 -31.23 0.74
C ALA A 33 39.76 -31.37 -0.03
N ALA A 34 38.62 -31.08 0.61
CA ALA A 34 37.29 -31.17 0.01
C ALA A 34 36.85 -29.89 -0.74
N GLY A 35 37.60 -28.79 -0.59
CA GLY A 35 37.29 -27.50 -1.21
C GLY A 35 37.45 -26.33 -0.27
N VAL A 36 36.83 -25.21 -0.65
CA VAL A 36 36.82 -23.96 0.12
C VAL A 36 35.55 -23.87 0.96
N GLU A 37 35.70 -23.52 2.23
CA GLU A 37 34.61 -23.20 3.15
C GLU A 37 34.77 -21.76 3.68
N PHE A 38 33.67 -21.02 3.79
CA PHE A 38 33.68 -19.68 4.38
C PHE A 38 33.24 -19.70 5.85
N ALA A 39 33.79 -18.76 6.64
CA ALA A 39 33.42 -18.60 8.04
C ALA A 39 33.36 -17.13 8.49
N ASP A 40 32.46 -16.83 9.44
CA ASP A 40 32.34 -15.53 10.13
C ASP A 40 32.90 -15.71 11.54
N LEU A 41 34.11 -15.19 11.77
CA LEU A 41 34.80 -15.24 13.06
C LEU A 41 34.62 -13.91 13.78
N ARG A 42 34.26 -13.97 15.07
CA ARG A 42 34.10 -12.80 15.95
C ARG A 42 34.89 -12.96 17.23
N LEU A 43 35.75 -12.00 17.52
CA LEU A 43 36.69 -12.03 18.64
C LEU A 43 36.31 -11.00 19.70
N ASP A 44 35.20 -11.23 20.39
CA ASP A 44 34.58 -10.30 21.36
C ASP A 44 34.86 -10.71 22.81
N GLY A 45 36.10 -11.10 23.11
CA GLY A 45 36.50 -11.59 24.43
C GLY A 45 35.71 -12.83 24.85
N ALA A 46 34.95 -12.74 25.95
CA ALA A 46 34.15 -13.86 26.47
C ALA A 46 32.99 -14.31 25.55
N ARG A 47 32.61 -13.50 24.56
CA ARG A 47 31.55 -13.81 23.58
C ARG A 47 32.09 -14.25 22.22
N SER A 48 33.40 -14.51 22.12
CA SER A 48 34.03 -14.90 20.87
C SER A 48 33.39 -16.16 20.30
N ARG A 49 33.12 -16.15 19.00
CA ARG A 49 32.34 -17.18 18.32
C ARG A 49 32.69 -17.26 16.84
N ILE A 50 32.38 -18.40 16.24
CA ILE A 50 32.55 -18.64 14.81
C ILE A 50 31.30 -19.26 14.21
N LEU A 51 30.97 -18.86 12.99
CA LEU A 51 29.97 -19.52 12.16
C LEU A 51 30.67 -20.12 10.95
N LEU A 52 30.46 -21.41 10.72
CA LEU A 52 30.97 -22.12 9.54
C LEU A 52 29.84 -22.29 8.54
N GLU A 53 30.12 -22.14 7.24
CA GLU A 53 29.13 -22.30 6.18
C GLU A 53 28.49 -23.70 6.17
N SER A 54 29.27 -24.75 6.43
CA SER A 54 28.74 -26.13 6.52
C SER A 54 27.87 -26.39 7.75
N HIS A 55 27.97 -25.55 8.78
CA HIS A 55 27.29 -25.69 10.08
C HIS A 55 26.61 -24.37 10.50
N ASP A 56 25.92 -23.72 9.56
CA ASP A 56 25.48 -22.33 9.73
C ASP A 56 24.22 -22.14 10.61
N SER A 57 23.69 -23.20 11.22
CA SER A 57 22.45 -23.14 12.02
C SER A 57 22.57 -22.30 13.30
N LEU A 58 23.78 -22.21 13.86
CA LEU A 58 24.13 -21.50 15.09
C LEU A 58 25.61 -21.09 15.11
N PHE A 59 25.93 -20.00 15.81
CA PHE A 59 27.31 -19.64 16.10
C PHE A 59 27.89 -20.56 17.18
N PHE A 60 29.08 -21.10 16.93
CA PHE A 60 29.81 -21.90 17.91
C PHE A 60 30.67 -21.01 18.80
N PRO A 61 30.59 -21.14 20.14
CA PRO A 61 31.47 -20.40 21.02
C PRO A 61 32.92 -20.88 20.89
N LEU A 62 33.86 -19.94 20.94
CA LEU A 62 35.28 -20.25 21.03
C LEU A 62 35.65 -20.57 22.46
N THR A 63 36.53 -21.55 22.63
CA THR A 63 37.09 -21.96 23.92
C THR A 63 38.61 -21.91 23.85
N LYS A 64 39.27 -21.79 25.01
CA LYS A 64 40.74 -21.72 25.09
C LYS A 64 41.35 -20.64 24.17
N LEU A 65 40.64 -19.51 24.01
CA LEU A 65 41.12 -18.39 23.23
C LEU A 65 42.35 -17.78 23.92
N GLN A 66 43.50 -17.82 23.25
CA GLN A 66 44.76 -17.26 23.72
C GLN A 66 45.36 -16.38 22.63
N ARG A 67 45.86 -15.20 23.03
CA ARG A 67 46.59 -14.29 22.15
C ARG A 67 47.95 -13.96 22.76
N THR A 68 49.02 -14.27 22.05
CA THR A 68 50.40 -14.02 22.46
C THR A 68 51.12 -13.28 21.33
N GLY A 69 51.24 -11.96 21.47
CA GLY A 69 51.72 -11.11 20.37
C GLY A 69 50.79 -11.20 19.15
N ASN A 70 51.37 -11.57 18.00
CA ASN A 70 50.64 -11.77 16.75
C ASN A 70 50.03 -13.17 16.62
N HIS A 71 50.33 -14.08 17.54
CA HIS A 71 49.79 -15.43 17.52
C HIS A 71 48.43 -15.50 18.23
N LEU A 72 47.46 -16.16 17.60
CA LEU A 72 46.11 -16.40 18.09
C LEU A 72 45.81 -17.91 18.03
N SER A 73 45.35 -18.48 19.13
CA SER A 73 44.88 -19.87 19.16
C SER A 73 43.54 -19.98 19.86
N PHE A 74 42.71 -20.91 19.39
CA PHE A 74 41.42 -21.24 20.01
C PHE A 74 40.94 -22.62 19.60
N ALA A 75 39.93 -23.11 20.29
CA ALA A 75 39.24 -24.35 19.97
C ALA A 75 37.72 -24.14 19.81
N VAL A 76 37.12 -24.86 18.87
CA VAL A 76 35.66 -24.93 18.69
C VAL A 76 35.20 -26.25 19.28
N GLY A 77 34.91 -26.26 20.58
CA GLY A 77 34.72 -27.49 21.37
C GLY A 77 33.65 -28.43 20.80
N ALA A 78 32.53 -27.89 20.33
CA ALA A 78 31.43 -28.66 19.75
C ALA A 78 31.79 -29.42 18.46
N LEU A 79 32.82 -28.95 17.75
CA LEU A 79 33.29 -29.53 16.49
C LEU A 79 34.66 -30.21 16.64
N GLY A 80 35.25 -30.18 17.84
CA GLY A 80 36.59 -30.69 18.11
C GLY A 80 37.72 -30.00 17.34
N LEU A 81 37.47 -28.82 16.77
CA LEU A 81 38.43 -28.08 15.96
C LEU A 81 39.42 -27.31 16.83
N ARG A 82 40.67 -27.19 16.36
CA ARG A 82 41.68 -26.29 16.94
C ARG A 82 42.31 -25.44 15.86
N ALA A 83 42.40 -24.14 16.12
CA ALA A 83 43.02 -23.17 15.23
C ALA A 83 44.30 -22.60 15.85
N GLU A 84 45.35 -22.49 15.03
CA GLU A 84 46.61 -21.82 15.34
C GLU A 84 46.88 -20.84 14.19
N LEU A 85 46.88 -19.55 14.49
CA LEU A 85 46.82 -18.46 13.51
C LEU A 85 47.83 -17.36 13.87
N ASP A 86 48.38 -16.72 12.84
CA ASP A 86 49.20 -15.52 12.98
C ASP A 86 48.48 -14.34 12.32
N VAL A 87 48.43 -13.22 13.04
CA VAL A 87 47.84 -11.95 12.60
C VAL A 87 48.96 -11.06 12.07
N ASP A 88 48.76 -10.50 10.89
CA ASP A 88 49.75 -9.66 10.22
C ASP A 88 50.03 -8.37 11.01
N GLY A 89 51.18 -7.74 10.74
CA GLY A 89 51.68 -6.60 11.52
C GLY A 89 50.78 -5.35 11.48
N ASP A 90 49.93 -5.22 10.47
CA ASP A 90 48.93 -4.14 10.35
C ASP A 90 47.57 -4.51 10.98
N GLY A 91 47.41 -5.76 11.44
CA GLY A 91 46.19 -6.28 12.04
C GLY A 91 45.02 -6.48 11.06
N ALA A 92 45.24 -6.40 9.75
CA ALA A 92 44.18 -6.45 8.74
C ALA A 92 43.95 -7.87 8.16
N ALA A 93 44.96 -8.73 8.25
CA ALA A 93 44.92 -10.10 7.76
C ALA A 93 45.37 -11.11 8.81
N MET A 94 44.89 -12.34 8.68
CA MET A 94 45.35 -13.48 9.47
C MET A 94 45.57 -14.70 8.57
N SER A 95 46.55 -15.52 8.90
CA SER A 95 46.77 -16.80 8.23
C SER A 95 47.15 -17.88 9.23
N GLY A 96 46.90 -19.14 8.90
CA GLY A 96 47.27 -20.23 9.81
C GLY A 96 46.72 -21.58 9.42
N ARG A 97 46.55 -22.46 10.41
CA ARG A 97 46.05 -23.81 10.20
C ARG A 97 44.95 -24.18 11.19
N LEU A 98 43.97 -24.90 10.68
CA LEU A 98 42.94 -25.58 11.44
C LEU A 98 43.27 -27.08 11.49
N ARG A 99 43.11 -27.71 12.66
CA ARG A 99 43.23 -29.17 12.84
C ARG A 99 41.87 -29.76 13.18
N TYR A 100 41.51 -30.83 12.46
CA TYR A 100 40.29 -31.60 12.65
C TYR A 100 40.50 -32.76 13.63
N PRO A 101 39.42 -33.33 14.20
CA PRO A 101 39.52 -34.47 15.14
C PRO A 101 40.13 -35.74 14.52
N ASP A 102 39.98 -35.93 13.22
CA ASP A 102 40.47 -37.09 12.46
C ASP A 102 41.96 -36.99 12.07
N GLY A 103 42.64 -35.92 12.49
CA GLY A 103 44.03 -35.64 12.14
C GLY A 103 44.22 -34.89 10.82
N GLY A 104 43.14 -34.63 10.08
CA GLY A 104 43.16 -33.75 8.92
C GLY A 104 43.43 -32.29 9.29
N GLY A 105 43.70 -31.45 8.29
CA GLY A 105 43.85 -30.01 8.49
C GLY A 105 43.40 -29.16 7.31
N ALA A 106 43.19 -27.88 7.57
CA ALA A 106 42.88 -26.86 6.57
C ALA A 106 43.83 -25.68 6.70
N SER A 107 44.16 -25.03 5.58
CA SER A 107 44.77 -23.70 5.66
C SER A 107 43.68 -22.67 5.94
N TRP A 108 44.06 -21.66 6.71
CA TRP A 108 43.19 -20.58 7.12
C TRP A 108 43.71 -19.27 6.55
N GLU A 109 42.84 -18.49 5.92
CA GLU A 109 43.09 -17.10 5.51
C GLU A 109 41.92 -16.27 6.04
N GLY A 110 42.20 -15.14 6.70
CA GLY A 110 41.16 -14.27 7.23
C GLY A 110 41.44 -12.80 6.98
N GLU A 111 40.40 -12.05 6.66
CA GLU A 111 40.46 -10.61 6.40
C GLU A 111 39.54 -9.88 7.37
N LEU A 112 40.02 -8.80 7.97
CA LEU A 112 39.23 -7.99 8.90
C LEU A 112 38.07 -7.32 8.14
N ILE A 113 36.84 -7.52 8.63
CA ILE A 113 35.67 -6.85 8.08
C ILE A 113 35.64 -5.44 8.64
N ARG A 114 35.78 -4.45 7.75
CA ARG A 114 35.79 -3.05 8.16
C ARG A 114 34.44 -2.64 8.76
N PRO A 115 34.46 -1.75 9.78
CA PRO A 115 33.28 -1.05 10.28
C PRO A 115 32.35 -0.58 9.16
N GLY A 116 31.05 -0.85 9.28
CA GLY A 116 30.03 -0.34 8.35
C GLY A 116 29.98 -1.02 6.97
N THR A 117 30.74 -2.09 6.74
CA THR A 117 30.65 -2.86 5.48
C THR A 117 29.57 -3.93 5.52
N ALA A 118 28.79 -4.05 4.44
CA ALA A 118 27.70 -5.01 4.28
C ALA A 118 28.16 -6.47 4.03
N ARG A 119 29.29 -6.89 4.58
CA ARG A 119 29.90 -8.19 4.25
C ARG A 119 29.40 -9.28 5.20
N TRP A 120 28.94 -10.39 4.65
CA TRP A 120 28.52 -11.59 5.38
C TRP A 120 29.31 -12.80 4.86
N PRO A 121 30.38 -13.23 5.55
CA PRO A 121 31.20 -14.35 5.08
C PRO A 121 30.39 -15.64 4.92
N VAL A 122 29.54 -15.92 5.91
CA VAL A 122 28.47 -16.91 5.79
C VAL A 122 27.19 -16.17 5.44
N ARG A 123 26.70 -16.36 4.21
CA ARG A 123 25.59 -15.59 3.65
C ARG A 123 24.31 -15.78 4.48
N PRO A 124 23.54 -14.71 4.76
CA PRO A 124 22.26 -14.86 5.44
C PRO A 124 21.28 -15.62 4.55
N ARG A 125 20.72 -16.72 5.07
CA ARG A 125 19.69 -17.51 4.40
C ARG A 125 18.35 -17.30 5.09
N VAL A 126 17.35 -16.86 4.32
CA VAL A 126 16.02 -16.51 4.82
C VAL A 126 15.00 -17.40 4.14
N ARG A 127 14.10 -17.97 4.94
CA ARG A 127 12.97 -18.73 4.44
C ARG A 127 11.74 -17.82 4.42
N VAL A 128 11.14 -17.69 3.25
CA VAL A 128 9.82 -17.10 3.07
C VAL A 128 8.84 -18.25 2.97
N ARG A 129 7.98 -18.40 3.98
CA ARG A 129 7.01 -19.48 4.09
C ARG A 129 6.06 -19.49 2.91
N GLN A 130 5.45 -20.65 2.64
CA GLN A 130 4.38 -20.74 1.66
C GLN A 130 3.22 -19.84 2.06
N LEU A 131 2.74 -19.01 1.14
CA LEU A 131 1.59 -18.14 1.32
C LEU A 131 0.40 -18.69 0.53
N ALA A 132 -0.70 -18.98 1.20
CA ALA A 132 -1.98 -19.26 0.58
C ALA A 132 -2.89 -18.04 0.73
N VAL A 133 -3.49 -17.58 -0.37
CA VAL A 133 -4.42 -16.45 -0.40
C VAL A 133 -5.66 -16.77 -1.21
N GLY A 134 -6.64 -15.88 -1.14
CA GLY A 134 -7.82 -15.91 -1.99
C GLY A 134 -8.87 -16.93 -1.56
N THR A 135 -9.91 -17.05 -2.37
CA THR A 135 -11.00 -18.00 -2.18
C THR A 135 -11.22 -18.85 -3.44
N GLY A 136 -11.56 -20.12 -3.21
CA GLY A 136 -12.06 -21.04 -4.25
C GLY A 136 -13.54 -20.81 -4.57
N ALA A 137 -14.25 -20.06 -3.73
CA ALA A 137 -15.67 -19.79 -3.93
C ALA A 137 -15.88 -18.77 -5.06
N ASN A 138 -16.74 -19.10 -6.02
CA ASN A 138 -17.14 -18.21 -7.12
C ASN A 138 -18.39 -17.37 -6.81
N ALA A 139 -18.92 -17.49 -5.59
CA ALA A 139 -20.07 -16.74 -5.14
C ALA A 139 -20.01 -16.45 -3.64
N THR A 140 -20.54 -15.30 -3.26
CA THR A 140 -20.85 -14.92 -1.88
C THR A 140 -22.35 -15.09 -1.66
N VAL A 141 -22.73 -15.75 -0.56
CA VAL A 141 -24.13 -15.98 -0.18
C VAL A 141 -24.53 -15.02 0.93
N ILE A 142 -25.54 -14.19 0.67
CA ILE A 142 -26.16 -13.32 1.67
C ILE A 142 -27.50 -13.90 2.09
N PRO A 143 -27.72 -14.19 3.40
CA PRO A 143 -28.98 -14.73 3.89
C PRO A 143 -30.20 -13.86 3.56
N ALA A 144 -31.32 -14.49 3.21
CA ALA A 144 -32.57 -13.81 2.86
C ALA A 144 -33.06 -12.84 3.95
N ALA A 145 -32.92 -13.21 5.22
CA ALA A 145 -33.27 -12.36 6.36
C ALA A 145 -32.47 -11.05 6.41
N TRP A 146 -31.23 -11.06 5.93
CA TRP A 146 -30.39 -9.88 5.87
C TRP A 146 -30.79 -9.00 4.69
N VAL A 147 -31.04 -9.62 3.52
CA VAL A 147 -31.56 -8.92 2.33
C VAL A 147 -32.88 -8.21 2.64
N ALA A 148 -33.79 -8.87 3.36
CA ALA A 148 -35.08 -8.30 3.76
C ALA A 148 -34.96 -7.13 4.77
N ALA A 149 -33.80 -6.99 5.43
CA ALA A 149 -33.53 -5.93 6.39
C ALA A 149 -32.72 -4.76 5.81
N LEU A 150 -32.37 -4.81 4.52
CA LEU A 150 -31.64 -3.72 3.88
C LEU A 150 -32.48 -2.43 3.89
N PRO A 151 -31.87 -1.25 4.10
CA PRO A 151 -32.57 0.02 3.93
C PRO A 151 -33.24 0.08 2.55
N ASP A 152 -34.48 0.56 2.49
CA ASP A 152 -35.20 0.78 1.23
C ASP A 152 -34.59 1.95 0.44
N SER A 153 -34.88 2.01 -0.87
CA SER A 153 -34.39 3.08 -1.75
C SER A 153 -34.87 4.46 -1.30
N MET A 154 -36.13 4.57 -0.86
CA MET A 154 -36.72 5.83 -0.42
C MET A 154 -35.99 6.43 0.79
N THR A 155 -35.47 5.60 1.69
CA THR A 155 -34.69 6.07 2.84
C THR A 155 -33.35 6.65 2.40
N LEU A 156 -32.62 5.96 1.52
CA LEU A 156 -31.36 6.47 0.99
C LEU A 156 -31.55 7.73 0.14
N GLU A 157 -32.60 7.78 -0.68
CA GLU A 157 -32.94 8.96 -1.48
C GLU A 157 -33.27 10.17 -0.61
N ARG A 158 -34.01 10.00 0.50
CA ARG A 158 -34.31 11.08 1.44
C ARG A 158 -33.05 11.62 2.11
N GLU A 159 -32.16 10.73 2.55
CA GLU A 159 -30.88 11.11 3.18
C GLU A 159 -29.97 11.83 2.19
N TYR A 160 -29.88 11.34 0.96
CA TYR A 160 -29.17 11.99 -0.12
C TYR A 160 -29.76 13.38 -0.44
N ALA A 161 -31.08 13.49 -0.60
CA ALA A 161 -31.74 14.77 -0.86
C ALA A 161 -31.53 15.78 0.27
N GLU A 162 -31.47 15.31 1.53
CA GLU A 162 -31.15 16.16 2.68
C GLU A 162 -29.70 16.67 2.64
N LEU A 163 -28.73 15.83 2.28
CA LEU A 163 -27.34 16.25 2.09
C LEU A 163 -27.22 17.29 0.95
N MET A 164 -27.91 17.06 -0.17
CA MET A 164 -27.98 17.98 -1.30
C MET A 164 -28.56 19.34 -0.92
N ARG A 165 -29.65 19.34 -0.14
CA ARG A 165 -30.27 20.55 0.38
C ARG A 165 -29.31 21.35 1.27
N ARG A 166 -28.52 20.67 2.11
CA ARG A 166 -27.54 21.31 3.00
C ARG A 166 -26.32 21.87 2.27
N THR A 167 -25.90 21.26 1.16
CA THR A 167 -24.81 21.81 0.32
C THR A 167 -25.29 22.92 -0.61
N GLY A 168 -26.61 23.07 -0.79
CA GLY A 168 -27.21 23.99 -1.75
C GLY A 168 -27.01 23.55 -3.20
N LEU A 169 -26.77 22.26 -3.43
CA LEU A 169 -26.60 21.70 -4.76
C LEU A 169 -27.94 21.19 -5.32
N PRO A 170 -28.20 21.31 -6.63
CA PRO A 170 -29.45 20.85 -7.23
C PRO A 170 -29.51 19.33 -7.24
N VAL A 171 -30.66 18.73 -6.90
CA VAL A 171 -30.88 17.28 -7.05
C VAL A 171 -30.94 16.91 -8.53
N VAL A 172 -30.18 15.90 -8.96
CA VAL A 172 -30.19 15.41 -10.34
C VAL A 172 -30.93 14.08 -10.47
N ARG A 173 -31.37 13.78 -11.70
CA ARG A 173 -32.06 12.55 -12.05
C ARG A 173 -31.09 11.36 -12.04
N ASP A 174 -31.61 10.15 -11.80
CA ASP A 174 -30.80 8.95 -11.61
C ASP A 174 -29.77 8.68 -12.72
N ARG A 175 -30.14 8.90 -13.99
CA ARG A 175 -29.27 8.66 -15.15
C ARG A 175 -28.06 9.59 -15.23
N GLU A 176 -28.11 10.75 -14.58
CA GLU A 176 -27.05 11.78 -14.63
C GLU A 176 -26.09 11.67 -13.43
N ARG A 177 -26.41 10.85 -12.41
CA ARG A 177 -25.66 10.77 -11.14
C ARG A 177 -24.25 10.21 -11.31
N ALA A 178 -24.06 9.21 -12.17
CA ALA A 178 -22.74 8.60 -12.38
C ALA A 178 -21.74 9.60 -12.99
N ASP A 179 -22.16 10.29 -14.05
CA ASP A 179 -21.37 11.34 -14.69
C ASP A 179 -21.15 12.52 -13.74
N ARG A 180 -22.16 12.84 -12.92
CA ARG A 180 -22.06 13.90 -11.92
C ARG A 180 -21.06 13.57 -10.82
N SER A 181 -21.07 12.37 -10.21
CA SER A 181 -20.12 12.01 -9.14
C SER A 181 -18.68 12.20 -9.61
N ARG A 182 -18.36 11.77 -10.84
CA ARG A 182 -17.05 12.01 -11.46
C ARG A 182 -16.80 13.50 -11.72
N ALA A 183 -17.78 14.22 -12.23
CA ALA A 183 -17.69 15.67 -12.47
C ALA A 183 -17.49 16.48 -11.19
N MET A 184 -18.11 16.05 -10.07
CA MET A 184 -17.92 16.64 -8.75
C MET A 184 -16.49 16.42 -8.26
N ALA A 185 -15.99 15.18 -8.29
CA ALA A 185 -14.65 14.85 -7.82
C ALA A 185 -13.55 15.62 -8.59
N LEU A 186 -13.66 15.63 -9.93
CA LEU A 186 -12.69 16.26 -10.84
C LEU A 186 -12.90 17.78 -11.02
N GLY A 187 -13.85 18.37 -10.28
CA GLY A 187 -14.12 19.81 -10.32
C GLY A 187 -14.64 20.31 -11.68
N ALA A 188 -15.31 19.47 -12.45
CA ALA A 188 -16.02 19.84 -13.68
C ALA A 188 -17.41 20.43 -13.39
N ASP A 189 -18.01 20.11 -12.23
CA ASP A 189 -19.30 20.65 -11.78
C ASP A 189 -19.13 22.00 -11.05
N GLU A 190 -19.49 23.11 -11.70
CA GLU A 190 -19.30 24.47 -11.16
C GLU A 190 -20.05 24.70 -9.84
N ALA A 191 -21.23 24.10 -9.65
CA ALA A 191 -21.97 24.21 -8.40
C ALA A 191 -21.18 23.61 -7.23
N THR A 192 -20.57 22.44 -7.42
CA THR A 192 -19.68 21.80 -6.45
C THR A 192 -18.44 22.65 -6.20
N ARG A 193 -17.80 23.19 -7.24
CA ARG A 193 -16.65 24.11 -7.09
C ARG A 193 -16.99 25.32 -6.22
N ALA A 194 -18.13 25.95 -6.49
CA ALA A 194 -18.60 27.08 -5.70
C ALA A 194 -18.82 26.67 -4.23
N SER A 195 -19.33 25.47 -3.97
CA SER A 195 -19.47 24.93 -2.62
C SER A 195 -18.13 24.66 -1.93
N VAL A 196 -17.16 24.09 -2.65
CA VAL A 196 -15.78 23.89 -2.14
C VAL A 196 -15.15 25.24 -1.80
N ARG A 197 -15.25 26.22 -2.71
CA ARG A 197 -14.71 27.57 -2.52
C ARG A 197 -15.33 28.27 -1.31
N ARG A 198 -16.65 28.17 -1.11
CA ARG A 198 -17.33 28.70 0.08
C ARG A 198 -16.81 28.04 1.36
N THR A 199 -16.63 26.71 1.35
CA THR A 199 -16.13 25.97 2.52
C THR A 199 -14.70 26.39 2.87
N LEU A 200 -13.79 26.40 1.89
CA LEU A 200 -12.40 26.81 2.11
C LEU A 200 -12.29 28.28 2.51
N ALA A 201 -13.13 29.17 1.97
CA ALA A 201 -13.20 30.57 2.40
C ALA A 201 -13.69 30.71 3.85
N ALA A 202 -14.66 29.89 4.27
CA ALA A 202 -15.11 29.86 5.67
C ALA A 202 -13.99 29.39 6.62
N ILE A 203 -13.20 28.38 6.22
CA ILE A 203 -12.01 27.96 6.97
C ILE A 203 -11.01 29.12 7.05
N ALA A 204 -10.75 29.82 5.93
CA ALA A 204 -9.83 30.95 5.86
C ALA A 204 -10.19 32.10 6.83
N ALA A 205 -11.49 32.27 7.08
CA ALA A 205 -12.03 33.27 8.00
C ALA A 205 -12.04 32.80 9.48
N SER A 206 -11.80 31.52 9.73
CA SER A 206 -11.81 30.93 11.07
C SER A 206 -10.43 31.00 11.74
N PRO A 207 -10.35 30.82 13.08
CA PRO A 207 -9.08 30.67 13.78
C PRO A 207 -8.26 29.44 13.38
N ALA A 208 -8.86 28.48 12.66
CA ALA A 208 -8.13 27.30 12.17
C ALA A 208 -7.15 27.63 11.04
N ALA A 209 -7.32 28.75 10.33
CA ALA A 209 -6.48 29.13 9.20
C ALA A 209 -5.14 29.77 9.63
N ASP A 210 -4.17 28.90 9.92
CA ASP A 210 -2.78 29.28 10.17
C ASP A 210 -2.04 29.78 8.92
N SER A 211 -0.75 30.09 9.07
CA SER A 211 0.09 30.56 7.97
C SER A 211 0.29 29.53 6.85
N THR A 212 0.22 28.23 7.18
CA THR A 212 0.30 27.14 6.20
C THR A 212 -0.98 27.05 5.38
N PHE A 213 -2.15 27.10 6.01
CA PHE A 213 -3.43 27.17 5.31
C PHE A 213 -3.46 28.33 4.31
N ARG A 214 -3.06 29.53 4.78
CA ARG A 214 -3.05 30.73 3.94
C ARG A 214 -2.11 30.57 2.74
N ARG A 215 -0.90 30.04 2.96
CA ARG A 215 0.05 29.72 1.88
C ARG A 215 -0.54 28.75 0.85
N LEU A 216 -1.27 27.73 1.30
CA LEU A 216 -1.81 26.68 0.46
C LEU A 216 -3.04 27.16 -0.32
N PHE A 217 -4.01 27.77 0.34
CA PHE A 217 -5.32 27.99 -0.24
C PHE A 217 -5.59 29.45 -0.63
N VAL A 218 -4.88 30.43 -0.08
CA VAL A 218 -5.14 31.86 -0.35
C VAL A 218 -4.15 32.39 -1.39
N GLY A 219 -4.63 32.54 -2.63
CA GLY A 219 -3.87 33.12 -3.74
C GLY A 219 -4.28 34.57 -4.05
N PRO A 220 -3.53 35.25 -4.96
CA PRO A 220 -3.84 36.62 -5.38
C PRO A 220 -5.24 36.77 -6.01
N ALA A 221 -5.71 35.73 -6.70
CA ALA A 221 -7.01 35.69 -7.36
C ALA A 221 -8.15 35.12 -6.49
N GLY A 222 -7.87 34.86 -5.20
CA GLY A 222 -8.81 34.24 -4.26
C GLY A 222 -8.40 32.84 -3.83
N VAL A 223 -9.38 32.03 -3.41
CA VAL A 223 -9.14 30.69 -2.87
C VAL A 223 -8.87 29.69 -3.99
N ILE A 224 -7.71 29.02 -3.94
CA ILE A 224 -7.32 27.94 -4.84
C ILE A 224 -7.98 26.65 -4.36
N ILE A 225 -8.79 26.01 -5.19
CA ILE A 225 -9.60 24.86 -4.75
C ILE A 225 -9.19 23.52 -5.34
N ASP A 226 -8.32 23.50 -6.36
CA ASP A 226 -7.93 22.27 -7.05
C ASP A 226 -6.56 22.36 -7.76
N LEU A 227 -6.11 21.20 -8.25
CA LEU A 227 -4.84 21.04 -8.95
C LEU A 227 -4.77 21.87 -10.25
N HIS A 228 -5.89 22.05 -10.95
CA HIS A 228 -5.96 22.77 -12.22
C HIS A 228 -5.83 24.28 -12.03
N GLU A 229 -6.54 24.89 -11.08
CA GLU A 229 -6.36 26.30 -10.76
C GLU A 229 -4.91 26.59 -10.33
N ARG A 230 -4.30 25.67 -9.56
CA ARG A 230 -2.88 25.78 -9.19
C ARG A 230 -1.95 25.68 -10.40
N ALA A 231 -2.18 24.70 -11.29
CA ALA A 231 -1.38 24.50 -12.49
C ALA A 231 -1.52 25.66 -13.47
N GLU A 232 -2.72 26.20 -13.68
CA GLU A 232 -2.93 27.38 -14.53
C GLU A 232 -2.23 28.61 -13.98
N ALA A 233 -2.26 28.83 -12.66
CA ALA A 233 -1.53 29.93 -12.04
C ALA A 233 0.00 29.80 -12.24
N LEU A 234 0.53 28.58 -12.16
CA LEU A 234 1.94 28.29 -12.46
C LEU A 234 2.26 28.50 -13.95
N ALA A 235 1.39 28.07 -14.85
CA ALA A 235 1.56 28.26 -16.29
C ALA A 235 1.56 29.74 -16.67
N MET A 236 0.63 30.52 -16.10
CA MET A 236 0.58 31.98 -16.25
C MET A 236 1.87 32.66 -15.79
N ALA A 237 2.44 32.22 -14.67
CA ALA A 237 3.69 32.78 -14.14
C ALA A 237 4.93 32.41 -14.98
N ARG A 238 4.90 31.26 -15.66
CA ARG A 238 6.02 30.75 -16.48
C ARG A 238 6.01 31.26 -17.92
N SER A 239 4.83 31.51 -18.48
CA SER A 239 4.72 31.96 -19.86
C SER A 239 5.05 33.46 -19.97
N ARG A 240 6.14 33.79 -20.68
CA ARG A 240 6.56 35.18 -20.94
C ARG A 240 5.52 36.01 -21.72
N GLY A 241 4.60 35.35 -22.44
CA GLY A 241 3.50 35.99 -23.19
C GLY A 241 2.11 35.74 -22.58
N GLY A 242 2.05 35.20 -21.36
CA GLY A 242 0.81 34.70 -20.75
C GLY A 242 0.44 33.31 -21.26
N TYR A 243 -0.09 32.47 -20.38
CA TYR A 243 -0.60 31.14 -20.74
C TYR A 243 -1.92 31.29 -21.53
N GLN A 244 -2.01 30.62 -22.67
CA GLN A 244 -3.18 30.71 -23.55
C GLN A 244 -4.08 29.48 -23.37
N ARG A 245 -5.07 29.59 -22.48
CA ARG A 245 -6.04 28.51 -22.20
C ARG A 245 -6.73 28.01 -23.46
N ASP A 246 -7.11 28.92 -24.36
CA ASP A 246 -7.82 28.56 -25.60
C ASP A 246 -6.95 27.69 -26.53
N ALA A 247 -5.63 27.94 -26.56
CA ALA A 247 -4.70 27.11 -27.31
C ALA A 247 -4.56 25.71 -26.69
N ALA A 248 -4.47 25.61 -25.36
CA ALA A 248 -4.50 24.32 -24.68
C ALA A 248 -5.82 23.55 -24.95
N ALA A 249 -6.97 24.26 -24.96
CA ALA A 249 -8.26 23.70 -25.30
C ALA A 249 -8.35 23.24 -26.77
N ARG A 250 -7.72 23.95 -27.71
CA ARG A 250 -7.56 23.45 -29.10
C ARG A 250 -6.74 22.16 -29.13
N GLY A 251 -5.67 22.09 -28.34
CA GLY A 251 -4.87 20.87 -28.19
C GLY A 251 -5.71 19.68 -27.75
N LEU A 252 -6.49 19.83 -26.69
CA LEU A 252 -7.41 18.77 -26.20
C LEU A 252 -8.46 18.36 -27.25
N ARG A 253 -8.99 19.30 -28.05
CA ARG A 253 -9.88 18.99 -29.17
C ARG A 253 -9.19 18.17 -30.27
N ARG A 254 -7.94 18.53 -30.61
CA ARG A 254 -7.12 17.80 -31.59
C ARG A 254 -6.73 16.40 -31.12
N LEU A 255 -6.58 16.21 -29.81
CA LEU A 255 -6.41 14.89 -29.19
C LEU A 255 -7.69 14.06 -29.16
N GLY A 256 -8.86 14.62 -29.51
CA GLY A 256 -10.15 13.93 -29.51
C GLY A 256 -10.74 13.69 -28.12
N VAL A 257 -10.21 14.33 -27.07
CA VAL A 257 -10.65 14.17 -25.68
C VAL A 257 -11.60 15.27 -25.20
N LEU A 258 -11.73 16.33 -26.00
CA LEU A 258 -12.66 17.44 -25.79
C LEU A 258 -13.51 17.60 -27.06
N ASP A 259 -14.84 17.66 -26.94
CA ASP A 259 -15.71 17.77 -28.12
C ASP A 259 -15.38 19.04 -28.93
N ALA A 260 -15.36 18.91 -30.26
CA ALA A 260 -15.05 19.99 -31.18
C ALA A 260 -15.98 21.22 -31.00
N ASN A 261 -17.23 20.98 -30.57
CA ASN A 261 -18.25 21.99 -30.34
C ASN A 261 -18.19 22.63 -28.94
N THR A 262 -17.31 22.13 -28.06
CA THR A 262 -17.14 22.72 -26.73
C THR A 262 -16.36 24.03 -26.85
N VAL A 263 -17.08 25.15 -26.79
CA VAL A 263 -16.53 26.51 -26.84
C VAL A 263 -16.85 27.18 -25.50
N ASN A 264 -15.84 27.75 -24.84
CA ASN A 264 -15.94 28.46 -23.56
C ASN A 264 -16.41 27.66 -22.33
N ASP A 265 -16.52 26.32 -22.40
CA ASP A 265 -16.78 25.47 -21.23
C ASP A 265 -15.47 25.06 -20.53
N VAL A 266 -15.05 25.88 -19.58
CA VAL A 266 -13.83 25.65 -18.78
C VAL A 266 -13.94 24.38 -17.93
N GLY A 267 -15.14 24.00 -17.49
CA GLY A 267 -15.36 22.80 -16.67
C GLY A 267 -15.04 21.52 -17.45
N ARG A 268 -15.58 21.41 -18.68
CA ARG A 268 -15.26 20.29 -19.58
C ARG A 268 -13.80 20.27 -20.00
N MET A 269 -13.21 21.43 -20.29
CA MET A 269 -11.78 21.52 -20.65
C MET A 269 -10.89 21.01 -19.51
N ARG A 270 -11.17 21.42 -18.26
CA ARG A 270 -10.47 20.92 -17.06
C ARG A 270 -10.57 19.41 -16.93
N ALA A 271 -11.79 18.87 -17.02
CA ALA A 271 -12.03 17.44 -16.91
C ALA A 271 -11.25 16.63 -17.97
N ALA A 272 -11.29 17.10 -19.23
CA ALA A 272 -10.55 16.49 -20.32
C ALA A 272 -9.03 16.56 -20.11
N ALA A 273 -8.52 17.70 -19.63
CA ALA A 273 -7.10 17.86 -19.31
C ALA A 273 -6.65 16.90 -18.20
N LEU A 274 -7.37 16.83 -17.09
CA LEU A 274 -7.04 15.92 -15.97
C LEU A 274 -7.14 14.45 -16.37
N ALA A 275 -8.14 14.08 -17.19
CA ALA A 275 -8.28 12.71 -17.70
C ALA A 275 -7.14 12.31 -18.67
N SER A 276 -6.59 13.27 -19.42
CA SER A 276 -5.53 13.03 -20.41
C SER A 276 -4.12 13.06 -19.82
N TRP A 277 -3.94 13.82 -18.75
CA TRP A 277 -2.65 14.01 -18.09
C TRP A 277 -1.93 12.71 -17.67
N PRO A 278 -2.59 11.66 -17.12
CA PRO A 278 -1.96 10.37 -16.85
C PRO A 278 -1.25 9.73 -18.03
N ALA A 279 -1.88 9.76 -19.21
CA ALA A 279 -1.30 9.19 -20.42
C ALA A 279 -0.05 9.98 -20.86
N TRP A 280 -0.08 11.31 -20.68
CA TRP A 280 1.08 12.16 -20.91
C TRP A 280 2.19 11.90 -19.89
N PHE A 281 1.87 11.81 -18.60
CA PHE A 281 2.81 11.56 -17.51
C PHE A 281 3.53 10.22 -17.64
N ARG A 282 2.81 9.17 -18.06
CA ARG A 282 3.39 7.84 -18.30
C ARG A 282 4.13 7.71 -19.63
N HIS A 283 4.22 8.78 -20.42
CA HIS A 283 4.75 8.76 -21.78
C HIS A 283 4.11 7.65 -22.63
N ASP A 284 2.79 7.50 -22.53
CA ASP A 284 2.04 6.52 -23.32
C ASP A 284 2.32 6.73 -24.81
N SER A 285 2.59 5.63 -25.54
CA SER A 285 3.00 5.70 -26.94
C SER A 285 1.95 6.36 -27.85
N THR A 286 0.66 6.23 -27.52
CA THR A 286 -0.44 6.87 -28.25
C THR A 286 -0.47 8.36 -27.95
N MET A 287 -0.34 8.75 -26.68
CA MET A 287 -0.24 10.17 -26.30
C MET A 287 1.00 10.84 -26.92
N ALA A 288 2.16 10.17 -26.90
CA ALA A 288 3.38 10.71 -27.50
C ALA A 288 3.24 10.97 -29.01
N ARG A 289 2.64 10.02 -29.75
CA ARG A 289 2.33 10.21 -31.18
C ARG A 289 1.34 11.34 -31.41
N ALA A 290 0.28 11.41 -30.60
CA ALA A 290 -0.73 12.45 -30.74
C ALA A 290 -0.15 13.86 -30.47
N MET A 291 0.73 13.98 -29.46
CA MET A 291 1.45 15.21 -29.16
C MET A 291 2.45 15.60 -30.26
N ALA A 292 3.10 14.64 -30.92
CA ALA A 292 3.96 14.92 -32.07
C ALA A 292 3.16 15.37 -33.32
N ALA A 293 1.99 14.76 -33.56
CA ALA A 293 1.09 15.20 -34.63
C ALA A 293 0.52 16.60 -34.36
N LEU A 294 0.25 16.92 -33.09
CA LEU A 294 -0.16 18.26 -32.68
C LEU A 294 0.95 19.28 -32.92
N ASP A 295 2.21 18.93 -32.62
CA ASP A 295 3.37 19.79 -32.88
C ASP A 295 3.49 20.18 -34.37
N ALA A 296 3.24 19.23 -35.27
CA ALA A 296 3.30 19.47 -36.71
C ALA A 296 2.12 20.31 -37.26
N SER A 297 0.96 20.30 -36.59
CA SER A 297 -0.29 20.89 -37.10
C SER A 297 -0.76 22.16 -36.39
N ASP A 298 -0.51 22.28 -35.08
CA ASP A 298 -0.78 23.45 -34.24
C ASP A 298 0.28 23.53 -33.13
N PRO A 299 1.50 24.02 -33.45
CA PRO A 299 2.62 24.08 -32.50
C PRO A 299 2.31 24.90 -31.24
N GLU A 300 1.45 25.92 -31.36
CA GLU A 300 1.00 26.72 -30.24
C GLU A 300 0.14 25.88 -29.28
N ALA A 301 -0.89 25.20 -29.79
CA ALA A 301 -1.72 24.32 -28.98
C ALA A 301 -0.88 23.22 -28.29
N ARG A 302 0.10 22.65 -29.00
CA ARG A 302 1.05 21.70 -28.43
C ARG A 302 1.86 22.30 -27.27
N ARG A 303 2.40 23.50 -27.45
CA ARG A 303 3.21 24.18 -26.43
C ARG A 303 2.39 24.47 -25.17
N GLU A 304 1.22 25.08 -25.32
CA GLU A 304 0.37 25.49 -24.19
C GLU A 304 -0.21 24.28 -23.45
N LEU A 305 -0.63 23.23 -24.17
CA LEU A 305 -1.12 21.99 -23.54
C LEU A 305 -0.02 21.30 -22.73
N ASN A 306 1.20 21.24 -23.26
CA ASN A 306 2.33 20.65 -22.54
C ASN A 306 2.77 21.49 -21.35
N LEU A 307 2.74 22.82 -21.46
CA LEU A 307 2.99 23.70 -20.33
C LEU A 307 1.98 23.44 -19.20
N LEU A 308 0.69 23.26 -19.53
CA LEU A 308 -0.32 22.90 -18.53
C LEU A 308 -0.01 21.55 -17.86
N PHE A 309 0.34 20.53 -18.63
CA PHE A 309 0.67 19.21 -18.09
C PHE A 309 1.95 19.18 -17.22
N GLU A 310 2.97 19.95 -17.59
CA GLU A 310 4.15 20.18 -16.75
C GLU A 310 3.77 20.88 -15.45
N CYS A 311 2.92 21.92 -15.53
CA CYS A 311 2.47 22.64 -14.34
C CYS A 311 1.57 21.80 -13.43
N TYR A 312 0.86 20.78 -13.93
CA TYR A 312 0.20 19.81 -13.07
C TYR A 312 1.21 19.04 -12.21
N LEU A 313 2.34 18.60 -12.78
CA LEU A 313 3.38 17.91 -12.01
C LEU A 313 3.92 18.78 -10.89
N ASP A 314 4.15 20.06 -11.18
CA ASP A 314 4.62 21.02 -10.18
C ASP A 314 3.55 21.39 -9.14
N ALA A 315 2.26 21.21 -9.46
CA ALA A 315 1.16 21.41 -8.54
C ALA A 315 0.92 20.19 -7.61
N VAL A 316 1.45 19.01 -7.92
CA VAL A 316 1.26 17.80 -7.09
C VAL A 316 1.79 17.96 -5.66
N PRO A 317 2.99 18.52 -5.40
CA PRO A 317 3.45 18.75 -4.03
C PRO A 317 2.50 19.65 -3.23
N TRP A 318 1.99 20.72 -3.84
CA TRP A 318 0.98 21.59 -3.25
C TRP A 318 -0.29 20.82 -2.89
N TRP A 319 -0.79 20.00 -3.81
CA TRP A 319 -2.00 19.21 -3.58
C TRP A 319 -1.83 18.24 -2.40
N ARG A 320 -0.69 17.56 -2.34
CA ARG A 320 -0.36 16.64 -1.25
C ARG A 320 -0.34 17.37 0.10
N GLU A 321 0.31 18.52 0.17
CA GLU A 321 0.39 19.35 1.37
C GLU A 321 -0.99 19.89 1.78
N ALA A 322 -1.81 20.28 0.80
CA ALA A 322 -3.18 20.73 1.02
C ALA A 322 -4.07 19.64 1.64
N VAL A 323 -4.05 18.42 1.10
CA VAL A 323 -4.81 17.29 1.66
C VAL A 323 -4.29 16.90 3.03
N GLN A 324 -2.96 16.85 3.22
CA GLN A 324 -2.36 16.54 4.52
C GLN A 324 -2.78 17.55 5.59
N TRP A 325 -2.72 18.86 5.26
CA TRP A 325 -3.18 19.91 6.17
C TRP A 325 -4.63 19.70 6.56
N LEU A 326 -5.50 19.41 5.58
CA LEU A 326 -6.92 19.16 5.82
C LEU A 326 -7.16 17.90 6.67
N LEU A 327 -6.28 16.90 6.66
CA LEU A 327 -6.42 15.71 7.51
C LEU A 327 -5.98 15.96 8.97
N ASP A 328 -4.93 16.78 9.16
CA ASP A 328 -4.26 16.97 10.45
C ASP A 328 -4.79 18.13 11.29
N HIS A 329 -5.33 19.18 10.66
CA HIS A 329 -5.66 20.43 11.37
C HIS A 329 -7.12 20.50 11.80
N PRO A 330 -7.41 21.11 12.96
CA PRO A 330 -8.76 21.17 13.51
C PRO A 330 -9.61 22.28 12.86
N TRP A 331 -10.22 21.97 11.71
CA TRP A 331 -11.08 22.92 10.97
C TRP A 331 -12.55 22.48 10.87
N ILE A 332 -12.88 21.22 11.20
CA ILE A 332 -14.26 20.74 11.19
C ILE A 332 -14.94 21.15 12.49
N ASP A 333 -15.92 22.05 12.40
CA ASP A 333 -16.74 22.40 13.55
C ASP A 333 -17.64 21.22 13.95
N THR A 334 -17.46 20.75 15.17
CA THR A 334 -18.28 19.70 15.79
C THR A 334 -18.93 20.24 17.08
N PRO A 335 -19.95 19.55 17.63
CA PRO A 335 -20.54 19.93 18.92
C PRO A 335 -19.56 19.99 20.09
N MET A 336 -18.37 19.37 19.98
CA MET A 336 -17.31 19.39 20.99
C MET A 336 -16.18 20.39 20.67
N GLY A 337 -16.43 21.30 19.74
CA GLY A 337 -15.44 22.24 19.18
C GLY A 337 -14.77 21.72 17.90
N PRO A 338 -13.86 22.52 17.31
CA PRO A 338 -13.14 22.15 16.10
C PRO A 338 -12.36 20.85 16.26
N ARG A 339 -12.39 20.00 15.23
CA ARG A 339 -11.68 18.71 15.18
C ARG A 339 -11.02 18.51 13.83
N ALA A 340 -9.89 17.81 13.85
CA ALA A 340 -9.24 17.33 12.64
C ALA A 340 -9.89 16.01 12.19
N PRO A 341 -9.98 15.73 10.88
CA PRO A 341 -10.38 14.41 10.40
C PRO A 341 -9.61 13.25 11.04
N ALA A 342 -8.30 13.39 11.27
CA ALA A 342 -7.49 12.40 11.96
C ALA A 342 -7.96 12.12 13.41
N GLN A 343 -8.46 13.13 14.10
CA GLN A 343 -9.02 12.98 15.45
C GLN A 343 -10.37 12.25 15.42
N LEU A 344 -11.20 12.53 14.41
CA LEU A 344 -12.46 11.80 14.20
C LEU A 344 -12.19 10.32 13.90
N MET A 345 -11.19 10.04 13.06
CA MET A 345 -10.73 8.68 12.78
C MET A 345 -10.21 7.97 14.02
N ALA A 346 -9.34 8.62 14.81
CA ALA A 346 -8.83 8.07 16.07
C ALA A 346 -9.98 7.67 17.01
N LYS A 347 -11.01 8.52 17.15
CA LYS A 347 -12.20 8.24 17.97
C LYS A 347 -12.95 6.98 17.50
N VAL A 348 -13.24 6.85 16.19
CA VAL A 348 -13.92 5.67 15.64
C VAL A 348 -13.11 4.39 15.87
N TRP A 349 -11.79 4.49 15.80
CA TRP A 349 -10.87 3.37 16.06
C TRP A 349 -10.51 3.17 17.53
N GLY A 350 -11.09 3.97 18.45
CA GLY A 350 -10.85 3.85 19.89
C GLY A 350 -9.40 4.10 20.29
N ARG A 351 -8.70 4.98 19.55
CA ARG A 351 -7.31 5.37 19.80
C ARG A 351 -7.25 6.82 20.26
N ALA A 352 -6.26 7.16 21.09
CA ALA A 352 -6.04 8.53 21.53
C ALA A 352 -5.60 9.43 20.36
N THR A 353 -4.71 8.91 19.51
CA THR A 353 -4.20 9.57 18.32
C THR A 353 -4.05 8.56 17.18
N LEU A 354 -4.06 9.07 15.95
CA LEU A 354 -3.88 8.29 14.75
C LEU A 354 -3.24 9.19 13.69
N ALA A 355 -2.04 8.85 13.24
CA ALA A 355 -1.33 9.61 12.21
C ALA A 355 -1.92 9.28 10.83
N PRO A 356 -2.26 10.28 9.98
CA PRO A 356 -2.75 10.01 8.64
C PRO A 356 -1.81 9.12 7.82
N PRO A 357 -2.36 8.33 6.88
CA PRO A 357 -1.56 7.52 5.99
C PRO A 357 -0.70 8.40 5.07
N VAL A 358 0.43 7.86 4.61
CA VAL A 358 1.27 8.56 3.63
C VAL A 358 0.51 8.73 2.33
N LEU A 359 0.36 9.98 1.88
CA LEU A 359 -0.26 10.27 0.59
C LEU A 359 0.75 10.08 -0.55
N LEU A 360 0.40 9.20 -1.50
CA LEU A 360 1.15 8.94 -2.72
C LEU A 360 0.30 9.39 -3.93
N PRO A 361 0.37 10.68 -4.31
CA PRO A 361 -0.32 11.18 -5.49
C PRO A 361 0.14 10.43 -6.74
N GLU A 362 -0.81 9.90 -7.48
CA GLU A 362 -0.57 9.22 -8.75
C GLU A 362 -1.65 9.65 -9.76
N PRO A 363 -1.28 10.17 -10.94
CA PRO A 363 -2.27 10.53 -11.95
C PRO A 363 -2.89 9.27 -12.54
N LEU A 364 -4.09 8.91 -12.07
CA LEU A 364 -4.83 7.72 -12.50
C LEU A 364 -5.82 8.04 -13.64
N GLY A 365 -6.26 9.29 -13.77
CA GLY A 365 -7.18 9.80 -14.80
C GLY A 365 -8.64 9.81 -14.38
N GLY A 366 -8.92 9.76 -13.08
CA GLY A 366 -10.27 9.63 -12.59
C GLY A 366 -10.42 9.83 -11.08
N PHE A 367 -11.59 9.45 -10.58
CA PHE A 367 -11.89 9.44 -9.15
C PHE A 367 -11.48 8.08 -8.57
N ALA A 368 -10.18 7.91 -8.30
CA ALA A 368 -9.62 6.64 -7.84
C ALA A 368 -8.62 6.84 -6.70
N ALA A 369 -8.67 5.92 -5.75
CA ALA A 369 -7.68 5.76 -4.69
C ALA A 369 -7.50 4.26 -4.38
N MET A 370 -6.37 3.92 -3.78
CA MET A 370 -6.03 2.55 -3.39
C MET A 370 -5.33 2.55 -2.03
N PRO A 371 -5.68 1.62 -1.13
CA PRO A 371 -5.04 1.52 0.16
C PRO A 371 -3.70 0.79 0.00
N LEU A 372 -2.71 1.19 0.81
CA LEU A 372 -1.43 0.53 0.94
C LEU A 372 -1.18 0.20 2.40
N VAL A 373 -0.80 -1.04 2.67
CA VAL A 373 -0.54 -1.55 4.01
C VAL A 373 0.93 -1.92 4.12
N ASN A 374 1.57 -1.50 5.21
CA ASN A 374 2.97 -1.81 5.48
C ASN A 374 3.19 -3.33 5.53
N GLY A 375 3.94 -3.83 4.56
CA GLY A 375 4.27 -5.23 4.37
C GLY A 375 5.11 -5.84 5.49
N ASP A 376 5.74 -5.03 6.34
CA ASP A 376 6.44 -5.52 7.54
C ASP A 376 5.51 -6.33 8.46
N ARG A 377 4.20 -6.02 8.47
CA ARG A 377 3.20 -6.80 9.22
C ARG A 377 3.07 -8.24 8.70
N LEU A 378 2.96 -8.39 7.38
CA LEU A 378 2.91 -9.71 6.76
C LEU A 378 4.27 -10.42 6.88
N ALA A 379 5.37 -9.69 6.66
CA ALA A 379 6.72 -10.22 6.71
C ALA A 379 7.07 -10.81 8.08
N ARG A 380 6.57 -10.25 9.19
CA ARG A 380 6.75 -10.81 10.54
C ARG A 380 6.20 -12.23 10.70
N THR A 381 5.23 -12.62 9.88
CA THR A 381 4.66 -13.96 9.89
C THR A 381 5.19 -14.84 8.75
N LEU A 382 5.53 -14.22 7.62
CA LEU A 382 5.93 -14.91 6.41
C LEU A 382 7.43 -15.22 6.34
N VAL A 383 8.28 -14.35 6.90
CA VAL A 383 9.73 -14.38 6.72
C VAL A 383 10.41 -14.81 8.01
N GLU A 384 11.27 -15.83 7.93
CA GLU A 384 12.02 -16.34 9.08
C GLU A 384 13.48 -16.67 8.73
N PRO A 385 14.39 -16.62 9.70
CA PRO A 385 15.79 -16.93 9.45
C PRO A 385 15.98 -18.45 9.29
N ALA A 386 16.67 -18.86 8.22
CA ALA A 386 17.05 -20.26 7.99
C ALA A 386 18.44 -20.60 8.57
N ASN A 387 19.29 -19.59 8.81
CA ASN A 387 20.60 -19.77 9.43
C ASN A 387 20.93 -18.67 10.44
N ALA A 388 22.05 -18.81 11.16
CA ALA A 388 22.44 -17.89 12.22
C ALA A 388 22.77 -16.48 11.72
N SER A 389 23.42 -16.34 10.56
CA SER A 389 23.64 -15.04 9.90
C SER A 389 22.31 -14.32 9.66
N ALA A 390 21.29 -15.03 9.15
CA ALA A 390 19.97 -14.44 8.94
C ALA A 390 19.28 -14.05 10.25
N ARG A 391 19.49 -14.75 11.37
CA ARG A 391 18.90 -14.34 12.67
C ARG A 391 19.36 -12.95 13.09
N GLU A 392 20.62 -12.61 12.80
CA GLU A 392 21.19 -11.30 13.11
C GLU A 392 20.88 -10.25 12.04
N TRP A 393 20.83 -10.65 10.77
CA TRP A 393 20.56 -9.76 9.63
C TRP A 393 19.08 -9.35 9.52
N LEU A 394 18.15 -10.29 9.71
CA LEU A 394 16.73 -10.13 9.39
C LEU A 394 16.03 -8.97 10.12
N PRO A 395 16.36 -8.60 11.38
CA PRO A 395 15.76 -7.42 12.02
C PRO A 395 15.93 -6.12 11.19
N ALA A 396 17.06 -5.95 10.51
CA ALA A 396 17.31 -4.81 9.61
C ALA A 396 16.99 -5.14 8.14
N GLY A 397 17.16 -6.40 7.73
CA GLY A 397 16.98 -6.87 6.36
C GLY A 397 15.55 -7.28 5.97
N ARG A 398 14.56 -7.16 6.85
CA ARG A 398 13.20 -7.69 6.57
C ARG A 398 12.53 -7.04 5.36
N VAL A 399 12.64 -5.72 5.21
CA VAL A 399 12.09 -5.00 4.06
C VAL A 399 12.78 -5.44 2.78
N GLU A 400 14.10 -5.65 2.83
CA GLU A 400 14.90 -6.15 1.71
C GLU A 400 14.47 -7.58 1.31
N ALA A 401 14.29 -8.49 2.28
CA ALA A 401 13.77 -9.83 2.06
C ALA A 401 12.39 -9.83 1.40
N LEU A 402 11.47 -8.99 1.89
CA LEU A 402 10.14 -8.88 1.33
C LEU A 402 10.17 -8.30 -0.09
N THR A 403 11.00 -7.30 -0.33
CA THR A 403 11.18 -6.65 -1.64
C THR A 403 11.71 -7.65 -2.66
N ALA A 404 12.80 -8.36 -2.32
CA ALA A 404 13.38 -9.40 -3.15
C ALA A 404 12.36 -10.50 -3.47
N TRP A 405 11.64 -11.01 -2.46
CA TRP A 405 10.57 -11.99 -2.65
C TRP A 405 9.45 -11.48 -3.55
N SER A 406 8.97 -10.26 -3.31
CA SER A 406 7.85 -9.66 -4.06
C SER A 406 8.16 -9.46 -5.55
N ALA A 407 9.44 -9.23 -5.86
CA ALA A 407 9.94 -9.02 -7.22
C ALA A 407 10.17 -10.33 -7.99
N LEU A 408 10.07 -11.50 -7.34
CA LEU A 408 10.24 -12.77 -8.01
C LEU A 408 9.17 -12.97 -9.10
N THR A 409 9.62 -13.48 -10.24
CA THR A 409 8.79 -13.82 -11.38
C THR A 409 9.20 -15.19 -11.90
N TRP A 410 8.24 -15.99 -12.34
CA TRP A 410 8.48 -17.21 -13.10
C TRP A 410 7.36 -17.41 -14.12
N SER A 411 7.67 -18.10 -15.22
CA SER A 411 6.73 -18.36 -16.33
C SER A 411 5.68 -19.40 -16.00
N ASP A 412 6.03 -20.37 -15.15
CA ASP A 412 5.21 -21.57 -14.94
C ASP A 412 3.97 -21.23 -14.11
N THR A 413 2.81 -21.37 -14.73
CA THR A 413 1.52 -21.30 -14.04
C THR A 413 1.03 -22.73 -13.90
N LEU A 414 1.16 -23.30 -12.71
CA LEU A 414 0.62 -24.62 -12.39
C LEU A 414 -0.75 -24.44 -11.74
N THR A 415 -1.76 -25.17 -12.21
CA THR A 415 -3.05 -25.27 -11.54
C THR A 415 -3.07 -26.53 -10.70
N LEU A 416 -3.33 -26.38 -9.41
CA LEU A 416 -3.53 -27.49 -8.49
C LEU A 416 -5.03 -27.71 -8.35
N SER A 417 -5.55 -28.81 -8.92
CA SER A 417 -6.95 -29.19 -8.71
C SER A 417 -7.08 -29.89 -7.36
N ALA A 418 -7.91 -29.33 -6.47
CA ALA A 418 -8.27 -29.93 -5.19
C ALA A 418 -9.80 -30.14 -5.12
N ALA A 419 -10.27 -30.97 -4.18
CA ALA A 419 -11.71 -31.24 -4.00
C ALA A 419 -12.58 -29.97 -3.82
N GLY A 420 -11.98 -28.87 -3.37
CA GLY A 420 -12.63 -27.56 -3.18
C GLY A 420 -12.42 -26.53 -4.31
N GLY A 421 -11.84 -26.93 -5.46
CA GLY A 421 -11.61 -26.06 -6.62
C GLY A 421 -10.15 -25.97 -7.06
N ASP A 422 -9.92 -25.27 -8.17
CA ASP A 422 -8.60 -25.03 -8.74
C ASP A 422 -7.85 -23.92 -7.98
N ILE A 423 -6.59 -24.17 -7.64
CA ILE A 423 -5.70 -23.22 -6.98
C ILE A 423 -4.54 -22.90 -7.93
N ALA A 424 -4.30 -21.61 -8.18
CA ALA A 424 -3.20 -21.18 -9.03
C ALA A 424 -1.87 -21.08 -8.25
N LEU A 425 -0.81 -21.68 -8.77
CA LEU A 425 0.56 -21.45 -8.29
C LEU A 425 1.13 -20.21 -8.97
N LEU A 426 1.26 -19.10 -8.23
CA LEU A 426 1.64 -17.80 -8.80
C LEU A 426 2.91 -17.26 -8.15
N PRO A 427 3.74 -16.52 -8.91
CA PRO A 427 4.75 -15.65 -8.29
C PRO A 427 4.07 -14.53 -7.49
N PRO A 428 4.71 -14.00 -6.42
CA PRO A 428 4.15 -12.92 -5.61
C PRO A 428 3.70 -11.71 -6.44
N SER A 429 4.46 -11.38 -7.48
CA SER A 429 4.19 -10.31 -8.44
C SER A 429 2.87 -10.46 -9.21
N ARG A 430 2.32 -11.66 -9.31
CA ARG A 430 1.08 -11.96 -10.04
C ARG A 430 -0.11 -12.30 -9.15
N VAL A 431 0.08 -12.35 -7.83
CA VAL A 431 -1.02 -12.61 -6.90
C VAL A 431 -1.91 -11.35 -6.83
N PRO A 432 -3.20 -11.44 -7.20
CA PRO A 432 -4.10 -10.29 -7.16
C PRO A 432 -4.18 -9.67 -5.76
N GLY A 433 -4.15 -8.34 -5.69
CA GLY A 433 -4.28 -7.59 -4.43
C GLY A 433 -3.06 -7.63 -3.50
N LEU A 434 -2.18 -8.63 -3.63
CA LEU A 434 -1.04 -8.80 -2.72
C LEU A 434 -0.11 -7.57 -2.67
N GLN A 435 0.09 -6.89 -3.81
CA GLN A 435 0.94 -5.69 -3.89
C GLN A 435 0.49 -4.56 -2.96
N THR A 436 -0.81 -4.44 -2.69
CA THR A 436 -1.35 -3.45 -1.74
C THR A 436 -0.98 -3.76 -0.29
N LEU A 437 -0.66 -5.02 0.02
CA LEU A 437 -0.26 -5.50 1.35
C LEU A 437 1.25 -5.56 1.55
N LEU A 438 2.03 -5.19 0.53
CA LEU A 438 3.50 -5.25 0.52
C LEU A 438 4.16 -3.87 0.44
N ALA A 439 3.41 -2.82 0.75
CA ALA A 439 3.94 -1.46 0.71
C ALA A 439 5.00 -1.25 1.79
N THR A 440 5.89 -0.28 1.59
CA THR A 440 6.93 0.08 2.57
C THR A 440 6.38 0.79 3.80
N ALA A 441 5.20 1.41 3.68
CA ALA A 441 4.49 2.10 4.74
C ALA A 441 2.98 2.06 4.49
N ASP A 442 2.20 2.34 5.53
CA ASP A 442 0.77 2.58 5.40
C ASP A 442 0.54 3.87 4.60
N GLY A 443 -0.25 3.79 3.54
CA GLY A 443 -0.39 4.88 2.59
C GLY A 443 -1.64 4.80 1.74
N VAL A 444 -1.95 5.88 1.03
CA VAL A 444 -3.03 5.93 0.05
C VAL A 444 -2.45 6.41 -1.27
N ARG A 445 -2.54 5.58 -2.32
CA ARG A 445 -2.32 6.03 -3.69
C ARG A 445 -3.60 6.70 -4.14
N ILE A 446 -3.53 7.94 -4.61
CA ILE A 446 -4.73 8.74 -4.88
C ILE A 446 -4.51 9.66 -6.07
N ASP A 447 -5.55 9.82 -6.89
CA ASP A 447 -5.51 10.75 -8.00
C ASP A 447 -5.54 12.21 -7.50
N PRO A 448 -4.49 13.02 -7.76
CA PRO A 448 -4.47 14.42 -7.36
C PRO A 448 -5.43 15.30 -8.19
N GLY A 449 -6.10 14.75 -9.21
CA GLY A 449 -7.23 15.39 -9.89
C GLY A 449 -8.47 15.57 -9.01
N ILE A 450 -8.58 14.82 -7.90
CA ILE A 450 -9.65 15.00 -6.91
C ILE A 450 -9.39 16.30 -6.13
N MET A 451 -10.38 17.20 -6.02
CA MET A 451 -10.20 18.45 -5.24
C MET A 451 -9.76 18.15 -3.79
N PRO A 452 -8.76 18.86 -3.21
CA PRO A 452 -8.23 18.55 -1.88
C PRO A 452 -9.28 18.38 -0.77
N LEU A 453 -10.32 19.22 -0.75
CA LEU A 453 -11.41 19.12 0.22
C LEU A 453 -12.19 17.81 0.08
N LEU A 454 -12.47 17.38 -1.15
CA LEU A 454 -13.19 16.15 -1.45
C LEU A 454 -12.32 14.91 -1.22
N ALA A 455 -11.01 15.03 -1.48
CA ALA A 455 -10.05 13.96 -1.25
C ALA A 455 -9.98 13.51 0.22
N VAL A 456 -10.36 14.37 1.18
CA VAL A 456 -10.43 14.01 2.61
C VAL A 456 -11.32 12.80 2.85
N ALA A 457 -12.52 12.76 2.26
CA ALA A 457 -13.45 11.63 2.43
C ALA A 457 -12.90 10.36 1.78
N THR A 458 -12.33 10.48 0.59
CA THR A 458 -11.67 9.38 -0.12
C THR A 458 -10.50 8.81 0.67
N VAL A 459 -9.64 9.65 1.25
CA VAL A 459 -8.53 9.20 2.10
C VAL A 459 -9.04 8.52 3.36
N ILE A 460 -10.11 9.01 3.99
CA ILE A 460 -10.73 8.36 5.16
C ILE A 460 -11.25 6.97 4.81
N HIS A 461 -11.90 6.81 3.66
CA HIS A 461 -12.36 5.51 3.14
C HIS A 461 -11.21 4.52 3.03
N GLU A 462 -10.15 4.89 2.31
CA GLU A 462 -8.98 4.03 2.17
C GLU A 462 -8.25 3.79 3.49
N TRP A 463 -8.28 4.76 4.40
CA TRP A 463 -7.67 4.61 5.72
C TRP A 463 -8.38 3.56 6.57
N HIS A 464 -9.71 3.40 6.44
CA HIS A 464 -10.43 2.29 7.08
C HIS A 464 -10.00 0.93 6.53
N HIS A 465 -9.77 0.80 5.23
CA HIS A 465 -9.19 -0.41 4.63
C HIS A 465 -7.81 -0.73 5.20
N ILE A 466 -6.93 0.27 5.28
CA ILE A 466 -5.59 0.12 5.85
C ILE A 466 -5.64 -0.36 7.30
N LEU A 467 -6.47 0.27 8.13
CA LEU A 467 -6.57 -0.06 9.55
C LEU A 467 -7.22 -1.43 9.79
N ALA A 468 -8.21 -1.79 8.97
CA ALA A 468 -8.83 -3.11 9.02
C ALA A 468 -7.82 -4.20 8.63
N ALA A 469 -7.11 -4.03 7.52
CA ALA A 469 -6.07 -4.93 7.07
C ALA A 469 -4.91 -5.03 8.07
N ALA A 470 -4.43 -3.91 8.62
CA ALA A 470 -3.40 -3.91 9.65
C ALA A 470 -3.83 -4.69 10.91
N THR A 471 -5.04 -4.41 11.42
CA THR A 471 -5.60 -5.12 12.58
C THR A 471 -5.73 -6.61 12.33
N ARG A 472 -6.10 -6.99 11.10
CA ARG A 472 -6.23 -8.38 10.67
C ARG A 472 -4.89 -9.08 10.56
N LEU A 473 -3.89 -8.45 9.95
CA LEU A 473 -2.53 -8.98 9.81
C LEU A 473 -1.83 -9.15 11.16
N GLU A 474 -2.11 -8.29 12.13
CA GLU A 474 -1.59 -8.35 13.50
C GLU A 474 -2.37 -9.33 14.40
N GLY A 475 -3.55 -9.79 13.96
CA GLY A 475 -4.47 -10.62 14.75
C GLY A 475 -5.04 -11.82 13.97
N GLN A 476 -6.37 -11.89 13.87
CA GLN A 476 -7.11 -13.07 13.39
C GLN A 476 -7.25 -13.19 11.86
N GLY A 477 -6.75 -12.22 11.09
CA GLY A 477 -6.82 -12.25 9.62
C GLY A 477 -5.76 -13.15 8.96
N VAL A 478 -4.80 -13.62 9.74
CA VAL A 478 -3.81 -14.61 9.32
C VAL A 478 -4.04 -15.89 10.12
N SER A 479 -4.48 -16.93 9.43
CA SER A 479 -4.56 -18.26 10.05
C SER A 479 -3.26 -19.02 9.78
N ARG A 480 -2.70 -19.59 10.84
CA ARG A 480 -1.63 -20.59 10.74
C ARG A 480 -2.32 -21.93 10.82
N THR A 481 -2.23 -22.75 9.78
CA THR A 481 -2.64 -24.16 9.91
C THR A 481 -1.69 -24.86 10.89
N ASP A 482 -2.21 -25.80 11.68
CA ASP A 482 -1.55 -26.45 12.84
C ASP A 482 -0.20 -27.14 12.60
N ARG A 483 0.33 -27.12 11.36
CA ARG A 483 1.66 -27.60 10.98
C ARG A 483 2.63 -26.51 10.51
N SER A 484 2.55 -25.31 11.11
CA SER A 484 3.54 -24.22 11.19
C SER A 484 4.22 -23.68 9.92
N THR A 485 3.96 -24.22 8.73
CA THR A 485 4.75 -23.97 7.51
C THR A 485 4.01 -23.21 6.41
N VAL A 486 2.67 -23.21 6.43
CA VAL A 486 1.84 -22.43 5.49
C VAL A 486 1.18 -21.26 6.23
N VAL A 487 1.32 -20.06 5.66
CA VAL A 487 0.63 -18.86 6.09
C VAL A 487 -0.61 -18.70 5.22
N ARG A 488 -1.81 -18.72 5.81
CA ARG A 488 -3.05 -18.47 5.07
C ARG A 488 -3.58 -17.07 5.39
N LEU A 489 -3.58 -16.22 4.37
CA LEU A 489 -4.23 -14.91 4.41
C LEU A 489 -5.71 -15.11 4.08
N LEU A 490 -6.58 -14.75 5.01
CA LEU A 490 -8.02 -14.77 4.76
C LEU A 490 -8.38 -13.56 3.89
N GLU A 491 -8.79 -13.81 2.65
CA GLU A 491 -9.25 -12.77 1.74
C GLU A 491 -10.53 -12.13 2.26
N ASP A 492 -10.63 -10.82 2.14
CA ASP A 492 -11.85 -10.11 2.51
C ASP A 492 -12.97 -10.37 1.48
N ASP A 493 -14.21 -10.40 1.97
CA ASP A 493 -15.37 -10.39 1.10
C ASP A 493 -15.54 -8.96 0.54
N PRO A 494 -15.60 -8.77 -0.80
CA PRO A 494 -15.63 -7.44 -1.40
C PRO A 494 -16.79 -6.57 -0.88
N TRP A 495 -17.98 -7.14 -0.71
CA TRP A 495 -19.15 -6.40 -0.24
C TRP A 495 -19.03 -6.01 1.23
N LEU A 496 -18.45 -6.87 2.08
CA LEU A 496 -18.19 -6.49 3.47
C LEU A 496 -17.05 -5.50 3.61
N ALA A 497 -15.97 -5.65 2.86
CA ALA A 497 -14.81 -4.77 2.93
C ALA A 497 -15.19 -3.35 2.50
N GLU A 498 -15.73 -3.19 1.29
CA GLU A 498 -16.16 -1.88 0.79
C GLU A 498 -17.33 -1.35 1.61
N GLY A 499 -18.29 -2.21 1.96
CA GLY A 499 -19.41 -1.81 2.81
C GLY A 499 -18.99 -1.29 4.18
N PHE A 500 -17.97 -1.90 4.78
CA PHE A 500 -17.41 -1.45 6.05
C PHE A 500 -16.70 -0.12 5.89
N ALA A 501 -15.87 0.06 4.86
CA ALA A 501 -15.18 1.31 4.60
C ALA A 501 -16.16 2.46 4.31
N GLU A 502 -17.20 2.24 3.47
CA GLU A 502 -18.24 3.23 3.19
C GLU A 502 -19.02 3.62 4.45
N TRP A 503 -19.48 2.63 5.22
CA TRP A 503 -20.22 2.86 6.45
C TRP A 503 -19.35 3.57 7.49
N ALA A 504 -18.12 3.11 7.70
CA ALA A 504 -17.21 3.68 8.68
C ALA A 504 -16.75 5.09 8.30
N THR A 505 -16.64 5.42 7.01
CA THR A 505 -16.38 6.79 6.53
C THR A 505 -17.52 7.72 6.91
N GLU A 506 -18.77 7.33 6.64
CA GLU A 506 -19.94 8.10 7.07
C GLU A 506 -19.95 8.27 8.59
N GLU A 507 -19.68 7.20 9.33
CA GLU A 507 -19.67 7.17 10.80
C GLU A 507 -18.57 8.10 11.38
N THR A 508 -17.39 8.13 10.76
CA THR A 508 -16.28 9.07 11.07
C THR A 508 -16.67 10.51 10.79
N LEU A 509 -17.28 10.78 9.62
CA LEU A 509 -17.55 12.13 9.14
C LEU A 509 -18.92 12.67 9.58
N ARG A 510 -19.78 11.86 10.20
CA ARG A 510 -21.09 12.28 10.71
C ARG A 510 -21.04 13.56 11.57
N PRO A 511 -20.04 13.77 12.45
CA PRO A 511 -19.93 15.03 13.19
C PRO A 511 -19.77 16.27 12.30
N ALA A 512 -19.27 16.13 11.07
CA ALA A 512 -19.11 17.20 10.08
C ALA A 512 -20.38 17.50 9.29
N ALA A 513 -21.46 16.72 9.43
CA ALA A 513 -22.65 16.81 8.57
C ALA A 513 -23.37 18.16 8.61
N ALA A 514 -23.17 18.95 9.67
CA ALA A 514 -23.76 20.27 9.81
C ALA A 514 -22.87 21.39 9.23
N SER A 515 -21.57 21.33 9.49
CA SER A 515 -20.61 22.38 9.12
C SER A 515 -20.00 22.17 7.72
N THR A 516 -19.82 20.92 7.30
CA THR A 516 -19.23 20.58 5.99
C THR A 516 -19.93 19.36 5.38
N PRO A 517 -21.22 19.48 5.01
CA PRO A 517 -22.00 18.37 4.44
C PRO A 517 -21.41 17.82 3.14
N LEU A 518 -20.56 18.60 2.46
CA LEU A 518 -19.91 18.20 1.21
C LEU A 518 -19.00 16.96 1.38
N LEU A 519 -18.39 16.77 2.55
CA LEU A 519 -17.55 15.60 2.82
C LEU A 519 -18.35 14.28 2.81
N LEU A 520 -19.63 14.32 3.16
CA LEU A 520 -20.51 13.15 3.14
C LEU A 520 -21.20 12.97 1.79
N LEU A 521 -21.36 14.07 1.05
CA LEU A 521 -22.15 14.06 -0.17
C LEU A 521 -21.49 13.29 -1.31
N LEU A 522 -20.16 13.36 -1.46
CA LEU A 522 -19.48 12.71 -2.59
C LEU A 522 -19.71 11.19 -2.59
N ASP A 523 -19.54 10.54 -1.44
CA ASP A 523 -19.75 9.10 -1.33
C ASP A 523 -21.25 8.75 -1.42
N ALA A 524 -22.13 9.60 -0.89
CA ALA A 524 -23.57 9.43 -1.06
C ALA A 524 -23.99 9.50 -2.56
N GLU A 525 -23.48 10.47 -3.32
CA GLU A 525 -23.70 10.59 -4.76
C GLU A 525 -23.19 9.35 -5.50
N LYS A 526 -21.97 8.89 -5.19
CA LYS A 526 -21.38 7.66 -5.75
C LYS A 526 -22.29 6.45 -5.50
N ARG A 527 -22.73 6.24 -4.26
CA ARG A 527 -23.61 5.11 -3.90
C ARG A 527 -24.96 5.18 -4.62
N MET A 528 -25.56 6.37 -4.73
CA MET A 528 -26.82 6.56 -5.45
C MET A 528 -26.67 6.35 -6.96
N ALA A 529 -25.54 6.74 -7.56
CA ALA A 529 -25.22 6.47 -8.95
C ALA A 529 -25.07 4.97 -9.23
N LEU A 530 -24.33 4.27 -8.36
CA LEU A 530 -24.08 2.84 -8.48
C LEU A 530 -25.36 2.03 -8.27
N TRP A 531 -26.28 2.47 -7.40
CA TRP A 531 -27.58 1.83 -7.26
C TRP A 531 -28.34 1.78 -8.60
N GLY A 532 -28.41 2.91 -9.31
CA GLY A 532 -29.21 3.04 -10.54
C GLY A 532 -28.66 2.25 -11.74
N GLY A 533 -27.37 1.90 -11.73
CA GLY A 533 -26.70 1.23 -12.86
C GLY A 533 -26.14 -0.17 -12.56
N MET A 534 -25.73 -0.45 -11.31
CA MET A 534 -25.08 -1.68 -10.85
C MET A 534 -25.47 -2.00 -9.40
N SER A 535 -26.71 -2.47 -9.19
CA SER A 535 -27.29 -2.71 -7.86
C SER A 535 -26.52 -3.72 -6.97
N GLU A 536 -25.62 -4.51 -7.56
CA GLU A 536 -24.77 -5.48 -6.87
C GLU A 536 -23.35 -4.96 -6.61
N ASP A 537 -23.07 -3.68 -6.89
CA ASP A 537 -21.76 -3.08 -6.66
C ASP A 537 -21.34 -3.18 -5.17
N PRO A 538 -20.09 -3.58 -4.88
CA PRO A 538 -19.59 -3.71 -3.51
C PRO A 538 -19.74 -2.46 -2.64
N HIS A 539 -19.63 -1.25 -3.19
CA HIS A 539 -19.81 -0.02 -2.44
C HIS A 539 -21.27 0.21 -2.06
N ALA A 540 -22.19 0.10 -3.03
CA ALA A 540 -23.61 0.41 -2.82
C ALA A 540 -24.33 -0.69 -2.02
N LEU A 541 -24.23 -1.95 -2.45
CA LEU A 541 -24.85 -3.08 -1.76
C LEU A 541 -24.14 -3.37 -0.43
N GLY A 542 -22.81 -3.32 -0.41
CA GLY A 542 -22.02 -3.53 0.80
C GLY A 542 -22.37 -2.54 1.91
N TYR A 543 -22.48 -1.25 1.58
CA TYR A 543 -22.88 -0.23 2.55
C TYR A 543 -24.24 -0.56 3.19
N ARG A 544 -25.23 -0.99 2.39
CA ARG A 544 -26.56 -1.38 2.89
C ARG A 544 -26.50 -2.61 3.78
N LEU A 545 -25.71 -3.62 3.40
CA LEU A 545 -25.50 -4.83 4.19
C LEU A 545 -24.91 -4.48 5.56
N VAL A 546 -23.79 -3.75 5.57
CA VAL A 546 -23.10 -3.35 6.78
C VAL A 546 -23.99 -2.45 7.64
N ARG A 547 -24.72 -1.50 7.06
CA ARG A 547 -25.65 -0.64 7.81
C ARG A 547 -26.78 -1.45 8.47
N ALA A 548 -27.37 -2.41 7.76
CA ALA A 548 -28.40 -3.29 8.32
C ALA A 548 -27.86 -4.17 9.47
N ALA A 549 -26.65 -4.72 9.31
CA ALA A 549 -26.00 -5.50 10.37
C ALA A 549 -25.59 -4.61 11.56
N ALA A 550 -25.03 -3.43 11.30
CA ALA A 550 -24.62 -2.45 12.31
C ALA A 550 -25.79 -2.05 13.22
N ALA A 551 -26.99 -1.90 12.67
CA ALA A 551 -28.19 -1.58 13.44
C ALA A 551 -28.58 -2.66 14.47
N ARG A 552 -28.13 -3.91 14.27
CA ARG A 552 -28.40 -5.05 15.17
C ARG A 552 -27.21 -5.40 16.08
N LEU A 553 -26.02 -4.92 15.75
CA LEU A 553 -24.80 -5.19 16.52
C LEU A 553 -24.64 -4.18 17.68
N PRO A 554 -24.20 -4.63 18.87
CA PRO A 554 -23.87 -3.74 19.99
C PRO A 554 -22.81 -2.72 19.60
N VAL A 555 -23.01 -1.44 19.97
CA VAL A 555 -22.08 -0.34 19.64
C VAL A 555 -20.64 -0.65 20.07
N ALA A 556 -20.47 -1.25 21.26
CA ALA A 556 -19.15 -1.54 21.83
C ALA A 556 -18.33 -2.56 21.01
N THR A 557 -18.98 -3.48 20.29
CA THR A 557 -18.32 -4.57 19.56
C THR A 557 -18.46 -4.47 18.05
N ARG A 558 -19.36 -3.62 17.54
CA ARG A 558 -19.70 -3.51 16.12
C ARG A 558 -18.48 -3.43 15.20
N ARG A 559 -17.52 -2.54 15.49
CA ARG A 559 -16.30 -2.37 14.68
C ARG A 559 -15.45 -3.65 14.68
N SER A 560 -15.15 -4.21 15.85
CA SER A 560 -14.30 -5.40 15.95
C SER A 560 -14.99 -6.62 15.31
N THR A 561 -16.31 -6.72 15.39
CA THR A 561 -17.09 -7.74 14.68
C THR A 561 -16.88 -7.66 13.17
N PHE A 562 -17.03 -6.50 12.55
CA PHE A 562 -16.78 -6.37 11.11
C PHE A 562 -15.34 -6.67 10.76
N VAL A 563 -14.37 -5.99 11.38
CA VAL A 563 -12.94 -6.14 11.05
C VAL A 563 -12.45 -7.59 11.17
N THR A 564 -12.85 -8.32 12.20
CA THR A 564 -12.44 -9.73 12.39
C THR A 564 -13.16 -10.71 11.46
N ARG A 565 -14.29 -10.31 10.86
CA ARG A 565 -15.16 -11.18 10.04
C ARG A 565 -15.40 -10.67 8.62
N LEU A 566 -14.59 -9.72 8.11
CA LEU A 566 -14.76 -9.22 6.72
C LEU A 566 -14.66 -10.35 5.67
N HIS A 567 -14.05 -11.50 5.99
CA HIS A 567 -13.98 -12.67 5.11
C HIS A 567 -15.21 -13.59 5.16
N ASP A 568 -16.12 -13.42 6.13
CA ASP A 568 -17.22 -14.36 6.40
C ASP A 568 -18.56 -13.62 6.62
N PRO A 569 -19.28 -13.30 5.54
CA PRO A 569 -20.63 -12.74 5.60
C PRO A 569 -21.61 -13.58 6.42
N ALA A 570 -21.48 -14.91 6.43
CA ALA A 570 -22.36 -15.76 7.22
C ALA A 570 -22.09 -15.60 8.72
N ALA A 571 -20.84 -15.45 9.16
CA ALA A 571 -20.51 -15.13 10.55
C ALA A 571 -21.04 -13.77 10.98
N VAL A 572 -20.88 -12.74 10.15
CA VAL A 572 -21.47 -11.42 10.42
C VAL A 572 -22.99 -11.53 10.57
N ALA A 573 -23.64 -12.27 9.66
CA ALA A 573 -25.09 -12.45 9.70
C ALA A 573 -25.57 -13.15 10.98
N ARG A 574 -24.87 -14.20 11.42
CA ARG A 574 -25.14 -14.90 12.68
C ARG A 574 -24.99 -13.98 13.89
N LEU A 575 -23.89 -13.20 13.96
CA LEU A 575 -23.63 -12.28 15.08
C LEU A 575 -24.64 -11.12 15.13
N ALA A 576 -25.15 -10.69 13.97
CA ALA A 576 -26.22 -9.70 13.87
C ALA A 576 -27.63 -10.31 14.05
N ASN A 577 -27.73 -11.58 14.45
CA ASN A 577 -28.98 -12.30 14.68
C ASN A 577 -29.95 -12.27 13.48
N PHE A 578 -29.44 -12.44 12.26
CA PHE A 578 -30.29 -12.69 11.10
C PHE A 578 -30.67 -14.19 11.06
N PRO A 579 -31.98 -14.53 11.11
CA PRO A 579 -32.41 -15.93 11.15
C PRO A 579 -32.06 -16.69 9.86
N ALA A 580 -31.42 -17.85 10.00
CA ALA A 580 -30.97 -18.69 8.88
C ALA A 580 -32.13 -19.27 8.04
N GLY A 581 -33.34 -19.39 8.60
CA GLY A 581 -34.52 -19.97 7.96
C GLY A 581 -35.62 -18.97 7.59
N ALA A 582 -35.29 -17.68 7.43
CA ALA A 582 -36.31 -16.71 6.99
C ALA A 582 -36.86 -17.06 5.60
N ARG A 583 -38.16 -16.79 5.38
CA ARG A 583 -38.80 -16.96 4.07
C ARG A 583 -38.16 -16.02 3.04
N GLY A 584 -37.76 -16.56 1.89
CA GLY A 584 -37.13 -15.83 0.79
C GLY A 584 -35.91 -16.56 0.23
N ALA A 585 -35.47 -16.20 -0.98
CA ALA A 585 -34.24 -16.72 -1.55
C ALA A 585 -33.03 -15.92 -1.02
N PRO A 586 -31.90 -16.58 -0.68
CA PRO A 586 -30.66 -15.86 -0.42
C PRO A 586 -30.18 -15.13 -1.68
N LEU A 587 -29.48 -14.02 -1.50
CA LEU A 587 -28.83 -13.32 -2.61
C LEU A 587 -27.47 -13.97 -2.89
N LEU A 588 -27.26 -14.36 -4.14
CA LEU A 588 -26.03 -14.97 -4.63
C LEU A 588 -25.26 -13.95 -5.45
N LEU A 589 -24.12 -13.50 -4.93
CA LEU A 589 -23.30 -12.48 -5.56
C LEU A 589 -22.09 -13.15 -6.21
N ARG A 590 -21.95 -13.00 -7.53
CA ARG A 590 -20.85 -13.65 -8.28
C ARG A 590 -19.53 -12.93 -8.03
N ARG A 591 -18.47 -13.69 -7.80
CA ARG A 591 -17.10 -13.18 -7.64
C ARG A 591 -16.11 -14.07 -8.39
N PRO A 592 -14.97 -13.53 -8.87
CA PRO A 592 -13.92 -14.35 -9.46
C PRO A 592 -13.30 -15.26 -8.41
N VAL A 593 -12.86 -16.44 -8.84
CA VAL A 593 -11.98 -17.31 -8.04
C VAL A 593 -10.60 -16.66 -7.98
N THR A 594 -10.09 -16.45 -6.79
CA THR A 594 -8.81 -15.76 -6.53
C THR A 594 -7.83 -16.64 -5.75
N ALA A 595 -8.19 -17.90 -5.48
CA ALA A 595 -7.35 -18.85 -4.76
C ALA A 595 -5.97 -18.99 -5.43
N ALA A 596 -4.93 -18.63 -4.68
CA ALA A 596 -3.56 -18.71 -5.14
C ALA A 596 -2.62 -19.18 -4.03
N VAL A 597 -1.56 -19.86 -4.44
CA VAL A 597 -0.44 -20.24 -3.57
C VAL A 597 0.84 -19.66 -4.12
N VAL A 598 1.61 -19.01 -3.25
CA VAL A 598 3.02 -18.72 -3.47
C VAL A 598 3.81 -19.78 -2.71
N PRO A 599 4.70 -20.54 -3.38
CA PRO A 599 5.48 -21.58 -2.73
C PRO A 599 6.42 -21.01 -1.67
N GLU A 600 6.94 -21.87 -0.80
CA GLU A 600 8.05 -21.53 0.08
C GLU A 600 9.31 -21.24 -0.76
N ILE A 601 10.04 -20.19 -0.39
CA ILE A 601 11.25 -19.74 -1.10
C ILE A 601 12.35 -19.51 -0.08
N THR A 602 13.53 -20.05 -0.34
CA THR A 602 14.74 -19.70 0.41
C THR A 602 15.55 -18.69 -0.39
N LEU A 603 15.77 -17.53 0.20
CA LEU A 603 16.60 -16.45 -0.32
C LEU A 603 17.95 -16.44 0.38
N THR A 604 19.00 -16.09 -0.35
CA THR A 604 20.32 -15.75 0.20
C THR A 604 20.80 -14.43 -0.38
N TRP A 605 21.70 -13.73 0.32
CA TRP A 605 22.27 -12.47 -0.17
C TRP A 605 23.76 -12.60 -0.42
N ASP A 606 24.20 -12.08 -1.57
CA ASP A 606 25.61 -11.87 -1.90
C ASP A 606 25.81 -10.47 -2.46
N ALA A 607 26.74 -9.71 -1.88
CA ALA A 607 27.03 -8.32 -2.26
C ALA A 607 25.79 -7.40 -2.40
N GLY A 608 24.73 -7.64 -1.62
CA GLY A 608 23.47 -6.87 -1.67
C GLY A 608 22.47 -7.32 -2.75
N VAL A 609 22.76 -8.42 -3.44
CA VAL A 609 21.85 -9.06 -4.40
C VAL A 609 21.24 -10.30 -3.76
N ALA A 610 19.91 -10.41 -3.86
CA ALA A 610 19.17 -11.56 -3.37
C ALA A 610 19.06 -12.65 -4.45
N ASP A 611 19.47 -13.88 -4.11
CA ASP A 611 19.34 -15.06 -4.95
C ASP A 611 18.33 -16.04 -4.34
N ALA A 612 17.41 -16.55 -5.16
CA ALA A 612 16.52 -17.64 -4.78
C ALA A 612 17.21 -18.99 -4.97
N VAL A 613 17.57 -19.65 -3.87
CA VAL A 613 18.36 -20.89 -3.88
C VAL A 613 17.53 -22.16 -3.71
N ALA A 614 16.29 -22.04 -3.25
CA ALA A 614 15.36 -23.15 -3.20
C ALA A 614 13.91 -22.66 -3.32
N ARG A 615 13.07 -23.49 -3.94
CA ARG A 615 11.62 -23.30 -4.03
C ARG A 615 10.95 -24.63 -3.69
N ARG A 616 10.01 -24.60 -2.74
CA ARG A 616 9.30 -25.79 -2.27
C ARG A 616 7.81 -25.53 -2.23
N LEU A 617 7.04 -26.41 -2.86
CA LEU A 617 5.59 -26.46 -2.68
C LEU A 617 5.28 -27.43 -1.54
N LEU A 618 4.53 -26.97 -0.55
CA LEU A 618 4.03 -27.76 0.56
C LEU A 618 2.54 -28.02 0.29
N PHE A 619 2.18 -29.29 0.15
CA PHE A 619 0.77 -29.65 0.10
C PHE A 619 0.20 -29.51 1.51
N PRO A 620 -0.82 -28.66 1.73
CA PRO A 620 -1.52 -28.67 3.01
C PRO A 620 -2.05 -30.09 3.23
N PRO A 621 -1.95 -30.67 4.45
CA PRO A 621 -2.75 -31.85 4.74
C PRO A 621 -4.20 -31.45 4.48
N TYR A 622 -4.89 -32.18 3.60
CA TYR A 622 -6.32 -32.02 3.40
C TYR A 622 -6.99 -31.96 4.77
N PRO A 623 -7.80 -30.93 5.10
CA PRO A 623 -8.73 -31.10 6.20
C PRO A 623 -9.65 -32.27 5.81
N PRO A 624 -9.83 -33.29 6.66
CA PRO A 624 -10.88 -34.26 6.44
C PRO A 624 -12.19 -33.48 6.54
N GLU A 625 -12.90 -33.39 5.42
CA GLU A 625 -14.23 -32.81 5.36
C GLU A 625 -15.17 -33.65 6.23
N HIS A 626 -15.71 -33.06 7.31
CA HIS A 626 -16.92 -33.50 8.00
C HIS A 626 -17.69 -32.28 8.49
#